data_AF-A0A6A5HC74-F1
#
_entry.id   AF-A0A6A5HC74-F1
#
_cell.length_a   1.000
_cell.length_b   1.000
_cell.length_c   1.000
_cell.angle_alpha   90.00
_cell.angle_beta   90.00
_cell.angle_gamma   90.00
#
_symmetry.space_group_name_H-M   'P 1'
#
loop_
_entity.id
_entity.type
_entity.pdbx_description
1 polymer ?
#
loop_
_entity_poly.entity_id
_entity_poly.type
_entity_poly.pdbx_seq_one_letter_code
_entity_poly.pdbx_strand_id
1 'polypeptide(L)'
;MRVIPVQYESLKAILPYIEPNTRFQISLRIPSISSLEKRLSLKIVNLKFSKTGLEINGARYRLGVYCEIKDKKVSSEIQMSMLPMSHDIDEHGFTISPGINTVLPGDVDLRMEILRNSQNDTDRRERLLVQELRGLKKILAERWEYTEQDEFPTVPSYPEYRAEIHWKESSVRLIRDRINSLQTALEPFKHRRNNTKPPFTNWIQLTVTSQRRGLIQRIPYNKNLFVAMKMLISTMFGKRSSIISVKNVTIDFHNYILRFPVETKLRIQTLDLLSWNASNFQEFSQIIDKSSFPLQQLTMKCSAHGSRFEHAIVKEAKSLIINRISRRPWIPILRNLTNRHLYLKKQSRQESHEDYVNFISSWLENGRPVGTSWTAIMKEETVKRVLIDLKMRPDVVAVSDNYVELRVNASSSLQVFYKALQPSDPYTKWLLNWRVVRPQCNQLESLILSVLLSTRTRVSDTNNVSL
;
A
#
# COMPACT_ATOMS: atom_id res chain seq x y z
N MET A 1 33.69 17.82 -32.50
CA MET A 1 33.76 18.45 -31.15
C MET A 1 34.35 17.45 -30.17
N ARG A 2 35.39 17.84 -29.40
CA ARG A 2 35.87 17.04 -28.26
C ARG A 2 34.83 17.15 -27.15
N VAL A 3 34.18 16.04 -26.78
CA VAL A 3 33.28 15.99 -25.63
C VAL A 3 34.15 16.01 -24.38
N ILE A 4 34.19 17.14 -23.67
CA ILE A 4 34.84 17.23 -22.36
C ILE A 4 33.92 16.53 -21.36
N PRO A 5 34.34 15.42 -20.73
CA PRO A 5 33.53 14.76 -19.72
C PRO A 5 33.27 15.73 -18.56
N VAL A 6 32.06 15.70 -17.99
CA VAL A 6 31.78 16.48 -16.78
C VAL A 6 32.76 16.04 -15.68
N GLN A 7 33.50 17.00 -15.14
CA GLN A 7 34.52 16.73 -14.12
C GLN A 7 33.86 16.29 -12.79
N TYR A 8 34.63 15.54 -11.99
CA TYR A 8 34.16 14.92 -10.75
C TYR A 8 33.55 15.93 -9.76
N GLU A 9 34.19 17.09 -9.57
CA GLU A 9 33.71 18.12 -8.64
C GLU A 9 32.39 18.74 -9.10
N SER A 10 32.20 18.96 -10.40
CA SER A 10 30.92 19.44 -10.94
C SER A 10 29.79 18.43 -10.71
N LEU A 11 30.06 17.13 -10.91
CA LEU A 11 29.06 16.09 -10.64
C LEU A 11 28.71 16.01 -9.15
N LYS A 12 29.70 16.14 -8.26
CA LYS A 12 29.51 16.14 -6.81
C LYS A 12 28.63 17.31 -6.35
N ALA A 13 28.74 18.47 -6.99
CA ALA A 13 27.90 19.63 -6.72
C ALA A 13 26.47 19.48 -7.26
N ILE A 14 26.29 18.88 -8.44
CA ILE A 14 24.99 18.83 -9.13
C ILE A 14 24.13 17.64 -8.68
N LEU A 15 24.71 16.45 -8.55
CA LEU A 15 23.98 15.20 -8.24
C LEU A 15 23.07 15.28 -6.99
N PRO A 16 23.42 16.00 -5.90
CA PRO A 16 22.52 16.15 -4.74
C PRO A 16 21.19 16.83 -5.06
N TYR A 17 21.14 17.66 -6.10
CA TYR A 17 19.95 18.40 -6.52
C TYR A 17 19.15 17.70 -7.64
N ILE A 18 19.69 16.61 -8.19
CA ILE A 18 19.00 15.80 -9.20
C ILE A 18 17.98 14.87 -8.53
N GLU A 19 16.81 14.76 -9.15
CA GLU A 19 15.75 13.84 -8.71
C GLU A 19 16.26 12.38 -8.61
N PRO A 20 15.93 11.64 -7.53
CA PRO A 20 16.45 10.29 -7.26
C PRO A 20 16.40 9.29 -8.41
N ASN A 21 15.28 9.19 -9.14
CA ASN A 21 15.14 8.26 -10.25
C ASN A 21 16.10 8.59 -11.39
N THR A 22 16.29 9.89 -11.66
CA THR A 22 17.25 10.35 -12.65
C THR A 22 18.67 9.97 -12.24
N ARG A 23 19.03 10.10 -10.95
CA ARG A 23 20.33 9.64 -10.43
C ARG A 23 20.53 8.13 -10.61
N PHE A 24 19.51 7.31 -10.35
CA PHE A 24 19.62 5.86 -10.57
C PHE A 24 19.85 5.53 -12.04
N GLN A 25 19.14 6.19 -12.96
CA GLN A 25 19.33 5.98 -14.40
C GLN A 25 20.72 6.40 -14.88
N ILE A 26 21.25 7.52 -14.37
CA ILE A 26 22.63 7.96 -14.66
C ILE A 26 23.64 6.91 -14.14
N SER A 27 23.50 6.49 -12.88
CA SER A 27 24.36 5.48 -12.24
C SER A 27 24.36 4.14 -12.98
N LEU A 28 23.20 3.72 -13.50
CA LEU A 28 23.05 2.50 -14.29
C LEU A 28 23.70 2.59 -15.68
N ARG A 29 23.65 3.76 -16.32
CA ARG A 29 24.21 3.97 -17.68
C ARG A 29 25.69 4.31 -17.67
N ILE A 30 26.18 4.91 -16.57
CA ILE A 30 27.55 5.39 -16.44
C ILE A 30 28.16 4.83 -15.13
N PRO A 31 28.71 3.60 -15.17
CA PRO A 31 29.22 2.93 -13.98
C PRO A 31 30.31 3.71 -13.22
N SER A 32 31.11 4.53 -13.93
CA SER A 32 32.15 5.37 -13.32
C SER A 32 31.60 6.40 -12.33
N ILE A 33 30.34 6.82 -12.47
CA ILE A 33 29.67 7.78 -11.56
C ILE A 33 28.97 7.05 -10.39
N SER A 34 28.78 5.73 -10.48
CA SER A 34 28.00 4.96 -9.49
C SER A 34 28.57 5.07 -8.07
N SER A 35 29.91 5.06 -7.94
CA SER A 35 30.57 5.19 -6.64
C SER A 35 30.33 6.57 -6.01
N LEU A 36 30.35 7.64 -6.82
CA LEU A 36 30.05 9.00 -6.38
C LEU A 36 28.59 9.12 -5.97
N GLU A 37 27.66 8.64 -6.80
CA GLU A 37 26.22 8.69 -6.53
C GLU A 37 25.87 8.01 -5.20
N LYS A 38 26.50 6.88 -4.88
CA LYS A 38 26.28 6.13 -3.64
C LYS A 38 26.83 6.81 -2.38
N ARG A 39 27.85 7.66 -2.52
CA ARG A 39 28.39 8.47 -1.40
C ARG A 39 27.49 9.64 -1.03
N LEU A 40 26.65 10.08 -1.96
CA LEU A 40 25.77 11.23 -1.76
C LEU A 40 24.49 10.84 -1.04
N SER A 41 24.02 11.73 -0.16
CA SER A 41 22.76 11.55 0.53
C SER A 41 21.60 11.32 -0.46
N LEU A 42 20.73 10.36 -0.12
CA LEU A 42 19.56 10.02 -0.91
C LEU A 42 18.30 10.41 -0.13
N LYS A 43 17.53 11.33 -0.70
CA LYS A 43 16.26 11.81 -0.15
C LYS A 43 15.12 11.40 -1.08
N ILE A 44 14.19 10.60 -0.58
CA ILE A 44 13.01 10.13 -1.31
C ILE A 44 11.75 10.66 -0.61
N VAL A 45 10.77 11.11 -1.37
CA VAL A 45 9.49 11.55 -0.82
C VAL A 45 8.57 10.35 -0.63
N ASN A 46 8.37 9.55 -1.67
CA ASN A 46 7.48 8.39 -1.62
C ASN A 46 8.23 7.14 -2.06
N LEU A 47 8.27 6.12 -1.21
CA LEU A 47 8.80 4.80 -1.51
C LEU A 47 7.73 3.76 -1.26
N LYS A 48 7.31 3.05 -2.30
CA LYS A 48 6.29 2.01 -2.19
C LYS A 48 6.87 0.69 -2.67
N PHE A 49 6.79 -0.34 -1.84
CA PHE A 49 7.15 -1.70 -2.21
C PHE A 49 5.90 -2.52 -2.58
N SER A 50 6.03 -3.33 -3.63
CA SER A 50 5.00 -4.23 -4.14
C SER A 50 5.62 -5.62 -4.41
N LYS A 51 4.80 -6.65 -4.62
CA LYS A 51 5.32 -8.01 -4.94
C LYS A 51 6.09 -8.06 -6.26
N THR A 52 5.81 -7.15 -7.20
CA THR A 52 6.36 -7.13 -8.56
C THR A 52 7.39 -6.04 -8.78
N GLY A 53 7.76 -5.29 -7.74
CA GLY A 53 8.71 -4.19 -7.84
C GLY A 53 8.51 -3.09 -6.81
N LEU A 54 8.94 -1.87 -7.16
CA LEU A 54 8.83 -0.71 -6.29
C LEU A 54 8.46 0.56 -7.06
N GLU A 55 8.00 1.56 -6.33
CA GLU A 55 7.73 2.90 -6.85
C GLU A 55 8.49 3.93 -6.01
N ILE A 56 9.19 4.84 -6.69
CA ILE A 56 9.99 5.91 -6.07
C ILE A 56 9.51 7.23 -6.65
N ASN A 57 8.96 8.11 -5.81
CA ASN A 57 8.43 9.42 -6.22
C ASN A 57 7.47 9.36 -7.42
N GLY A 58 6.68 8.29 -7.55
CA GLY A 58 5.75 8.09 -8.67
C GLY A 58 6.32 7.32 -9.87
N ALA A 59 7.64 7.12 -9.95
CA ALA A 59 8.26 6.28 -10.97
C ALA A 59 8.20 4.82 -10.55
N ARG A 60 7.54 3.97 -11.35
CA ARG A 60 7.32 2.55 -11.06
C ARG A 60 8.36 1.69 -11.77
N TYR A 61 9.02 0.83 -11.02
CA TYR A 61 9.93 -0.19 -11.51
C TYR A 61 9.25 -1.54 -11.32
N ARG A 62 8.92 -2.23 -12.41
CA ARG A 62 8.31 -3.56 -12.39
C ARG A 62 9.24 -4.56 -13.05
N LEU A 63 9.38 -5.71 -12.39
CA LEU A 63 10.16 -6.82 -12.90
C LEU A 63 9.23 -8.00 -13.18
N GLY A 64 9.48 -8.71 -14.27
CA GLY A 64 8.79 -9.95 -14.58
C GLY A 64 9.41 -10.71 -15.74
N VAL A 65 8.85 -11.86 -16.08
CA VAL A 65 9.22 -12.66 -17.23
C VAL A 65 8.43 -12.19 -18.45
N TYR A 66 9.15 -11.90 -19.54
CA TYR A 66 8.59 -11.66 -20.86
C TYR A 66 8.91 -12.86 -21.76
N CYS A 67 7.88 -13.46 -22.35
CA CYS A 67 8.02 -14.57 -23.28
C CYS A 67 7.94 -14.03 -24.71
N GLU A 68 9.04 -14.14 -25.44
CA GLU A 68 9.13 -13.78 -26.85
C GLU A 68 8.78 -15.00 -27.71
N ILE A 69 7.59 -14.98 -28.33
CA ILE A 69 7.14 -16.05 -29.23
C ILE A 69 7.94 -15.97 -30.53
N LYS A 70 8.52 -17.11 -30.95
CA LYS A 70 9.38 -17.15 -32.16
C LYS A 70 8.60 -17.02 -33.48
N ASP A 71 7.28 -17.24 -33.44
CA ASP A 71 6.44 -17.28 -34.63
C ASP A 71 5.82 -15.90 -34.96
N LYS A 72 6.05 -15.41 -36.19
CA LYS A 72 5.74 -14.04 -36.63
C LYS A 72 4.24 -13.74 -36.81
N LYS A 73 3.35 -14.71 -36.56
CA LYS A 73 1.89 -14.55 -36.72
C LYS A 73 1.18 -13.87 -35.55
N VAL A 74 1.88 -13.59 -34.44
CA VAL A 74 1.31 -12.87 -33.30
C VAL A 74 1.42 -11.36 -33.55
N SER A 75 0.30 -10.63 -33.42
CA SER A 75 0.26 -9.16 -33.53
C SER A 75 1.35 -8.52 -32.66
N SER A 76 2.08 -7.57 -33.25
CA SER A 76 3.17 -6.80 -32.62
C SER A 76 2.75 -6.11 -31.31
N GLU A 77 1.46 -5.81 -31.12
CA GLU A 77 0.92 -5.23 -29.89
C GLU A 77 0.97 -6.19 -28.68
N ILE A 78 0.82 -7.50 -28.90
CA ILE A 78 0.88 -8.51 -27.83
C ILE A 78 2.33 -8.77 -27.40
N GLN A 79 3.27 -8.71 -28.35
CA GLN A 79 4.72 -8.83 -28.09
C GLN A 79 5.30 -7.58 -27.37
N MET A 80 4.68 -6.41 -27.49
CA MET A 80 5.16 -5.18 -26.84
C MET A 80 4.56 -4.92 -25.44
N SER A 81 4.00 -5.95 -24.80
CA SER A 81 3.37 -5.83 -23.47
C SER A 81 4.30 -5.15 -22.43
N MET A 82 3.82 -4.03 -21.87
CA MET A 82 4.47 -3.36 -20.74
C MET A 82 4.33 -4.13 -19.42
N LEU A 83 3.52 -5.19 -19.39
CA LEU A 83 3.17 -5.97 -18.20
C LEU A 83 3.77 -7.37 -18.30
N PRO A 84 5.01 -7.57 -17.81
CA PRO A 84 5.61 -8.90 -17.78
C PRO A 84 4.94 -9.78 -16.71
N MET A 85 5.07 -11.08 -16.86
CA MET A 85 4.55 -12.06 -15.90
C MET A 85 5.29 -11.95 -14.56
N SER A 86 4.55 -11.93 -13.46
CA SER A 86 5.09 -11.72 -12.12
C SER A 86 5.73 -12.96 -11.48
N HIS A 87 5.83 -14.06 -12.23
CA HIS A 87 6.30 -15.35 -11.75
C HIS A 87 7.37 -15.92 -12.68
N ASP A 88 8.20 -16.79 -12.12
CA ASP A 88 9.21 -17.55 -12.85
C ASP A 88 8.55 -18.65 -13.68
N ILE A 89 9.25 -19.15 -14.70
CA ILE A 89 8.77 -20.20 -15.59
C ILE A 89 9.86 -21.26 -15.71
N ASP A 90 9.49 -22.54 -15.58
CA ASP A 90 10.43 -23.65 -15.79
C ASP A 90 10.73 -23.91 -17.27
N GLU A 91 11.51 -24.95 -17.55
CA GLU A 91 11.92 -25.29 -18.91
C GLU A 91 10.79 -25.81 -19.81
N HIS A 92 9.68 -26.26 -19.22
CA HIS A 92 8.51 -26.77 -19.93
C HIS A 92 7.39 -25.73 -20.05
N GLY A 93 7.48 -24.59 -19.37
CA GLY A 93 6.47 -23.53 -19.41
C GLY A 93 5.55 -23.48 -18.20
N PHE A 94 5.81 -24.23 -17.13
CA PHE A 94 5.02 -24.12 -15.90
C PHE A 94 5.43 -22.88 -15.11
N THR A 95 4.42 -22.19 -14.58
CA THR A 95 4.62 -21.16 -13.56
C THR A 95 5.25 -21.76 -12.30
N ILE A 96 6.39 -21.22 -11.89
CA ILE A 96 7.08 -21.58 -10.65
C ILE A 96 7.32 -20.33 -9.79
N SER A 97 7.57 -20.55 -8.50
CA SER A 97 7.86 -19.46 -7.54
C SER A 97 8.98 -19.86 -6.58
N PRO A 98 10.20 -20.12 -7.09
CA PRO A 98 11.32 -20.62 -6.27
C PRO A 98 11.73 -19.66 -5.14
N GLY A 99 11.40 -18.38 -5.28
CA GLY A 99 11.65 -17.37 -4.25
C GLY A 99 10.63 -17.32 -3.12
N ILE A 100 9.51 -18.05 -3.20
CA ILE A 100 8.35 -17.85 -2.30
C ILE A 100 8.69 -18.07 -0.82
N ASN A 101 9.61 -19.02 -0.54
CA ASN A 101 10.07 -19.32 0.80
C ASN A 101 11.58 -19.16 1.00
N THR A 102 12.30 -18.70 -0.03
CA THR A 102 13.77 -18.54 0.01
C THR A 102 14.11 -17.15 0.52
N VAL A 103 14.76 -17.07 1.69
CA VAL A 103 15.23 -15.81 2.30
C VAL A 103 16.71 -15.61 1.96
N LEU A 104 17.06 -14.48 1.35
CA LEU A 104 18.44 -14.12 1.05
C LEU A 104 19.00 -13.19 2.14
N PRO A 105 20.33 -13.11 2.34
CA PRO A 105 20.92 -12.19 3.31
C PRO A 105 20.44 -10.75 3.14
N GLY A 106 19.94 -10.13 4.21
CA GLY A 106 19.40 -8.77 4.24
C GLY A 106 17.92 -8.64 3.82
N ASP A 107 17.29 -9.72 3.35
CA ASP A 107 15.85 -9.72 3.13
C ASP A 107 15.09 -9.55 4.45
N VAL A 108 13.91 -8.92 4.37
CA VAL A 108 13.00 -8.78 5.52
C VAL A 108 11.84 -9.73 5.33
N ASP A 109 11.73 -10.74 6.21
CA ASP A 109 10.66 -11.72 6.13
C ASP A 109 9.37 -11.18 6.74
N LEU A 110 8.42 -10.82 5.89
CA LEU A 110 7.08 -10.34 6.29
C LEU A 110 6.00 -11.40 6.06
N ARG A 111 6.38 -12.68 6.01
CA ARG A 111 5.43 -13.81 5.95
C ARG A 111 4.80 -14.07 7.31
N MET A 112 3.55 -14.51 7.31
CA MET A 112 2.88 -15.02 8.52
C MET A 112 3.12 -16.52 8.73
N GLU A 113 3.35 -17.23 7.63
CA GLU A 113 3.52 -18.68 7.58
C GLU A 113 4.33 -19.05 6.33
N ILE A 114 4.83 -20.29 6.30
CA ILE A 114 5.43 -20.87 5.10
C ILE A 114 4.33 -20.97 4.04
N LEU A 115 4.60 -20.38 2.87
CA LEU A 115 3.62 -20.35 1.79
C LEU A 115 3.66 -21.67 1.03
N ARG A 116 2.48 -22.26 0.78
CA ARG A 116 2.39 -23.45 -0.06
C ARG A 116 2.84 -23.12 -1.48
N ASN A 117 3.82 -23.88 -1.98
CA ASN A 117 4.21 -23.82 -3.38
C ASN A 117 3.14 -24.56 -4.22
N SER A 118 2.13 -23.84 -4.69
CA SER A 118 1.08 -24.41 -5.53
C SER A 118 1.53 -24.43 -6.99
N GLN A 119 2.44 -25.33 -7.33
CA GLN A 119 2.75 -25.62 -8.73
C GLN A 119 1.54 -26.33 -9.36
N ASN A 120 1.10 -25.83 -10.51
CA ASN A 120 -0.06 -26.35 -11.25
C ASN A 120 0.33 -27.47 -12.22
N ASP A 121 1.29 -28.31 -11.85
CA ASP A 121 1.96 -29.30 -12.69
C ASP A 121 1.60 -30.76 -12.34
N THR A 122 0.72 -30.97 -11.37
CA THR A 122 0.29 -32.32 -10.97
C THR A 122 -0.52 -33.04 -12.07
N ASP A 123 -0.39 -34.36 -12.16
CA ASP A 123 -1.19 -35.17 -13.11
C ASP A 123 -2.70 -35.04 -12.84
N ARG A 124 -3.10 -34.85 -11.58
CA ARG A 124 -4.49 -34.55 -11.23
C ARG A 124 -4.97 -33.27 -11.92
N ARG A 125 -4.13 -32.23 -11.93
CA ARG A 125 -4.44 -30.97 -12.60
C ARG A 125 -4.55 -31.15 -14.11
N GLU A 126 -3.63 -31.89 -14.73
CA GLU A 126 -3.70 -32.20 -16.17
C GLU A 126 -5.02 -32.90 -16.50
N ARG A 127 -5.39 -33.95 -15.74
CA ARG A 127 -6.64 -34.68 -15.94
C ARG A 127 -7.86 -33.78 -15.86
N LEU A 128 -7.93 -32.90 -14.86
CA LEU A 128 -9.02 -31.94 -14.71
C LEU A 128 -9.11 -30.97 -15.89
N LEU A 129 -7.98 -30.47 -16.39
CA LEU A 129 -7.94 -29.57 -17.54
C LEU A 129 -8.38 -30.29 -18.83
N VAL A 130 -7.93 -31.53 -19.05
CA VAL A 130 -8.33 -32.35 -20.20
C VAL A 130 -9.82 -32.67 -20.15
N GLN A 131 -10.34 -33.02 -18.97
CA GLN A 131 -11.76 -33.32 -18.78
C GLN A 131 -12.63 -32.08 -19.04
N GLU A 132 -12.25 -30.91 -18.51
CA GLU A 132 -12.95 -29.65 -18.77
C GLU A 132 -12.92 -29.29 -20.27
N LEU A 133 -11.76 -29.45 -20.92
CA LEU A 133 -11.61 -29.19 -22.36
C LEU A 133 -12.52 -30.10 -23.20
N ARG A 134 -12.63 -31.39 -22.84
CA ARG A 134 -13.53 -32.35 -23.51
C ARG A 134 -14.99 -31.94 -23.34
N GLY A 135 -15.42 -31.63 -22.12
CA GLY A 135 -16.80 -31.18 -21.84
C GLY A 135 -17.18 -29.92 -22.60
N LEU A 136 -16.30 -28.92 -22.65
CA LEU A 136 -16.55 -27.69 -23.42
C LEU A 136 -16.58 -27.90 -24.93
N LYS A 137 -15.70 -28.76 -25.47
CA LYS A 137 -15.76 -29.14 -26.89
C LYS A 137 -17.06 -29.84 -27.24
N LYS A 138 -17.57 -30.71 -26.35
CA LYS A 138 -18.87 -31.37 -26.50
C LYS A 138 -20.02 -30.36 -26.51
N ILE A 139 -20.08 -29.44 -25.53
CA ILE A 139 -21.11 -28.37 -25.51
C ILE A 139 -21.02 -27.50 -26.77
N LEU A 140 -19.82 -27.18 -27.23
CA LEU A 140 -19.63 -26.40 -28.45
C LEU A 140 -20.15 -27.17 -29.68
N ALA A 141 -19.87 -28.47 -29.77
CA ALA A 141 -20.32 -29.33 -30.86
C ALA A 141 -21.85 -29.54 -30.85
N GLU A 142 -22.46 -29.77 -29.69
CA GLU A 142 -23.92 -29.88 -29.52
C GLU A 142 -24.65 -28.59 -29.93
N ARG A 143 -24.00 -27.43 -29.78
CA ARG A 143 -24.53 -26.14 -30.22
C ARG A 143 -24.28 -25.85 -31.70
N TRP A 144 -23.40 -26.62 -32.33
CA TRP A 144 -22.96 -26.43 -33.71
C TRP A 144 -23.41 -27.56 -34.62
N GLU A 145 -24.54 -28.22 -34.31
CA GLU A 145 -25.06 -29.33 -35.10
C GLU A 145 -24.77 -29.12 -36.60
N TYR A 146 -23.94 -30.06 -37.10
CA TYR A 146 -23.47 -30.37 -38.45
C TYR A 146 -22.01 -30.03 -38.84
N THR A 147 -21.29 -31.15 -39.05
CA THR A 147 -20.00 -31.48 -39.73
C THR A 147 -18.72 -31.57 -38.88
N GLU A 148 -17.90 -32.63 -38.95
CA GLU A 148 -18.03 -34.04 -39.33
C GLU A 148 -16.74 -34.72 -38.83
N GLN A 149 -16.84 -35.97 -38.38
CA GLN A 149 -15.75 -36.96 -38.29
C GLN A 149 -14.52 -36.65 -37.40
N ASP A 150 -14.56 -37.11 -36.15
CA ASP A 150 -13.38 -37.68 -35.48
C ASP A 150 -13.84 -38.63 -34.35
N GLU A 151 -13.37 -39.88 -34.40
CA GLU A 151 -13.66 -40.89 -33.38
C GLU A 151 -13.06 -40.49 -32.03
N PHE A 152 -13.92 -40.35 -31.02
CA PHE A 152 -13.49 -40.10 -29.64
C PHE A 152 -13.22 -41.43 -28.92
N PRO A 153 -12.07 -41.59 -28.24
CA PRO A 153 -11.86 -42.73 -27.36
C PRO A 153 -12.76 -42.62 -26.13
N THR A 154 -13.59 -43.65 -25.92
CA THR A 154 -14.47 -43.84 -24.77
C THR A 154 -13.64 -44.02 -23.50
N VAL A 155 -13.86 -43.18 -22.47
CA VAL A 155 -13.24 -43.34 -21.15
C VAL A 155 -14.31 -43.14 -20.06
N PRO A 156 -14.26 -43.91 -18.94
CA PRO A 156 -15.36 -43.98 -17.98
C PRO A 156 -15.68 -42.65 -17.30
N SER A 157 -16.98 -42.42 -17.11
CA SER A 157 -17.56 -41.32 -16.33
C SER A 157 -17.15 -41.47 -14.86
N TYR A 158 -16.46 -40.47 -14.30
CA TYR A 158 -16.26 -40.33 -12.86
C TYR A 158 -17.14 -39.21 -12.29
N PRO A 159 -17.67 -39.33 -11.06
CA PRO A 159 -18.76 -38.50 -10.56
C PRO A 159 -18.36 -37.08 -10.11
N GLU A 160 -17.10 -36.69 -10.26
CA GLU A 160 -16.61 -35.38 -9.85
C GLU A 160 -16.50 -34.44 -11.06
N TYR A 161 -17.59 -33.81 -11.49
CA TYR A 161 -17.72 -32.33 -11.61
C TYR A 161 -19.02 -31.86 -12.33
N ARG A 162 -19.68 -30.85 -11.73
CA ARG A 162 -20.86 -30.12 -12.23
C ARG A 162 -20.55 -28.99 -13.26
N ALA A 163 -19.35 -28.93 -13.85
CA ALA A 163 -18.96 -27.80 -14.70
C ALA A 163 -19.78 -27.73 -16.00
N GLU A 164 -20.13 -28.87 -16.61
CA GLU A 164 -20.90 -28.89 -17.85
C GLU A 164 -22.24 -28.15 -17.71
N ILE A 165 -22.88 -28.22 -16.53
CA ILE A 165 -24.15 -27.56 -16.24
C ILE A 165 -24.01 -26.03 -16.28
N HIS A 166 -22.92 -25.48 -15.74
CA HIS A 166 -22.71 -24.02 -15.70
C HIS A 166 -22.36 -23.42 -17.07
N TRP A 167 -21.71 -24.18 -17.95
CA TRP A 167 -21.32 -23.69 -19.27
C TRP A 167 -22.43 -23.86 -20.33
N LYS A 168 -23.44 -24.71 -20.09
CA LYS A 168 -24.59 -24.90 -20.98
C LYS A 168 -25.41 -23.64 -21.25
N GLU A 169 -25.38 -22.65 -20.36
CA GLU A 169 -26.05 -21.35 -20.53
C GLU A 169 -25.08 -20.22 -20.96
N SER A 170 -23.77 -20.47 -20.97
CA SER A 170 -22.75 -19.46 -21.31
C SER A 170 -22.72 -19.16 -22.81
N SER A 171 -22.27 -17.98 -23.25
CA SER A 171 -22.19 -17.68 -24.69
C SER A 171 -21.10 -18.52 -25.41
N VAL A 172 -21.30 -18.79 -26.71
CA VAL A 172 -20.31 -19.49 -27.57
C VAL A 172 -18.93 -18.84 -27.48
N ARG A 173 -18.88 -17.50 -27.48
CA ARG A 173 -17.63 -16.74 -27.38
C ARG A 173 -16.87 -17.09 -26.10
N LEU A 174 -17.55 -17.08 -24.94
CA LEU A 174 -16.92 -17.42 -23.66
C LEU A 174 -16.43 -18.86 -23.62
N ILE A 175 -17.18 -19.79 -24.23
CA ILE A 175 -16.75 -21.19 -24.35
C ILE A 175 -15.49 -21.31 -25.21
N ARG A 176 -15.43 -20.63 -26.37
CA ARG A 176 -14.24 -20.60 -27.23
C ARG A 176 -13.03 -19.99 -26.52
N ASP A 177 -13.23 -18.86 -25.84
CA ASP A 177 -12.17 -18.20 -25.07
C ASP A 177 -11.64 -19.14 -23.96
N ARG A 178 -12.54 -19.89 -23.30
CA ARG A 178 -12.16 -20.88 -22.30
C ARG A 178 -11.43 -22.09 -22.90
N ILE A 179 -11.88 -22.62 -24.03
CA ILE A 179 -11.19 -23.69 -24.77
C ILE A 179 -9.76 -23.27 -25.12
N ASN A 180 -9.58 -22.07 -25.68
CA ASN A 180 -8.26 -21.54 -26.01
C ASN A 180 -7.37 -21.40 -24.76
N SER A 181 -7.95 -20.92 -23.64
CA SER A 181 -7.24 -20.84 -22.36
C SER A 181 -6.83 -22.21 -21.82
N LEU A 182 -7.69 -23.24 -21.93
CA LEU A 182 -7.39 -24.60 -21.50
C LEU A 182 -6.32 -25.25 -22.39
N GLN A 183 -6.40 -25.06 -23.71
CA GLN A 183 -5.35 -25.51 -24.64
C GLN A 183 -4.00 -24.91 -24.26
N THR A 184 -3.95 -23.60 -24.03
CA THR A 184 -2.73 -22.91 -23.57
C THR A 184 -2.22 -23.46 -22.24
N ALA A 185 -3.11 -23.72 -21.28
CA ALA A 185 -2.75 -24.29 -19.98
C ALA A 185 -2.26 -25.76 -20.05
N LEU A 186 -2.58 -26.48 -21.13
CA LEU A 186 -2.14 -27.86 -21.37
C LEU A 186 -0.79 -27.94 -22.11
N GLU A 187 -0.34 -26.87 -22.78
CA GLU A 187 0.94 -26.86 -23.49
C GLU A 187 2.13 -27.25 -22.60
N PRO A 188 2.29 -26.74 -21.36
CA PRO A 188 3.41 -27.15 -20.51
C PRO A 188 3.44 -28.65 -20.21
N PHE A 189 2.28 -29.29 -20.09
CA PHE A 189 2.20 -30.74 -19.88
C PHE A 189 2.65 -31.53 -21.12
N LYS A 190 2.31 -31.05 -22.33
CA LYS A 190 2.80 -31.65 -23.59
C LYS A 190 4.31 -31.52 -23.71
N HIS A 191 4.84 -30.34 -23.40
CA HIS A 191 6.28 -30.08 -23.42
C HIS A 191 7.03 -30.97 -22.44
N ARG A 192 6.52 -31.13 -21.22
CA ARG A 192 7.06 -32.06 -20.23
C ARG A 192 7.03 -33.52 -20.71
N ARG A 193 5.89 -34.00 -21.23
CA ARG A 193 5.76 -35.38 -21.73
C ARG A 193 6.71 -35.70 -22.87
N ASN A 194 6.90 -34.75 -23.78
CA ASN A 194 7.75 -34.93 -24.96
C ASN A 194 9.21 -34.51 -24.73
N ASN A 195 9.57 -34.07 -23.52
CA ASN A 195 10.88 -33.48 -23.20
C ASN A 195 11.30 -32.37 -24.20
N THR A 196 10.36 -31.49 -24.54
CA THR A 196 10.57 -30.37 -25.46
C THR A 196 10.47 -29.04 -24.72
N LYS A 197 11.04 -27.99 -25.31
CA LYS A 197 10.92 -26.62 -24.81
C LYS A 197 9.78 -25.89 -25.51
N PRO A 198 9.08 -24.98 -24.83
CA PRO A 198 8.10 -24.11 -25.46
C PRO A 198 8.68 -23.27 -26.61
N PRO A 199 7.85 -22.89 -27.60
CA PRO A 199 8.27 -22.11 -28.77
C PRO A 199 8.47 -20.61 -28.46
N PHE A 200 8.96 -20.28 -27.26
CA PHE A 200 9.26 -18.92 -26.84
C PHE A 200 10.63 -18.83 -26.15
N THR A 201 11.22 -17.64 -26.20
CA THR A 201 12.43 -17.28 -25.45
C THR A 201 12.04 -16.43 -24.25
N ASN A 202 12.50 -16.81 -23.05
CA ASN A 202 12.22 -16.07 -21.83
C ASN A 202 13.26 -14.96 -21.61
N TRP A 203 12.78 -13.78 -21.24
CA TRP A 203 13.58 -12.61 -20.87
C TRP A 203 13.14 -12.09 -19.50
N ILE A 204 14.09 -11.64 -18.68
CA ILE A 204 13.74 -10.80 -17.52
C ILE A 204 13.52 -9.39 -18.04
N GLN A 205 12.31 -8.89 -17.89
CA GLN A 205 11.93 -7.54 -18.30
C GLN A 205 11.83 -6.63 -17.08
N LEU A 206 12.58 -5.53 -17.12
CA LEU A 206 12.40 -4.36 -16.26
C LEU A 206 11.60 -3.31 -17.03
N THR A 207 10.38 -3.04 -16.58
CA THR A 207 9.56 -1.93 -17.06
C THR A 207 9.64 -0.78 -16.08
N VAL A 208 10.16 0.37 -16.51
CA VAL A 208 10.15 1.62 -15.74
C VAL A 208 9.12 2.57 -16.34
N THR A 209 8.09 2.95 -15.57
CA THR A 209 7.09 3.93 -16.02
C THR A 209 7.09 5.16 -15.12
N SER A 210 7.11 6.32 -15.75
CA SER A 210 6.99 7.64 -15.13
C SER A 210 5.99 8.47 -15.94
N GLN A 211 5.48 9.57 -15.38
CA GLN A 211 4.51 10.46 -16.04
C GLN A 211 4.96 10.91 -17.45
N ARG A 212 6.27 10.95 -17.72
CA ARG A 212 6.83 11.48 -18.97
C ARG A 212 7.36 10.42 -19.93
N ARG A 213 7.73 9.21 -19.45
CA ARG A 213 8.44 8.20 -20.25
C ARG A 213 8.20 6.78 -19.72
N GLY A 214 8.13 5.83 -20.65
CA GLY A 214 8.28 4.39 -20.39
C GLY A 214 9.64 3.91 -20.89
N LEU A 215 10.32 3.09 -20.11
CA LEU A 215 11.56 2.41 -20.50
C LEU A 215 11.38 0.91 -20.27
N ILE A 216 11.73 0.12 -21.27
CA ILE A 216 11.79 -1.33 -21.17
C ILE A 216 13.25 -1.74 -21.34
N GLN A 217 13.74 -2.56 -20.41
CA GLN A 217 15.03 -3.24 -20.53
C GLN A 217 14.79 -4.73 -20.37
N ARG A 218 15.44 -5.52 -21.23
CA ARG A 218 15.35 -6.98 -21.23
C ARG A 218 16.74 -7.54 -21.10
N ILE A 219 16.90 -8.53 -20.23
CA ILE A 219 18.13 -9.31 -20.09
C ILE A 219 17.78 -10.79 -20.20
N PRO A 220 18.74 -11.65 -20.59
CA PRO A 220 18.50 -13.09 -20.67
C PRO A 220 17.93 -13.64 -19.37
N TYR A 221 16.95 -14.53 -19.46
CA TYR A 221 16.38 -15.24 -18.31
C TYR A 221 17.36 -16.32 -17.82
N ASN A 222 18.37 -15.89 -17.07
CA ASN A 222 19.43 -16.75 -16.51
C ASN A 222 19.39 -16.83 -14.98
N LYS A 223 18.34 -16.28 -14.36
CA LYS A 223 18.13 -16.30 -12.91
C LYS A 223 16.66 -16.07 -12.59
N ASN A 224 16.26 -16.52 -11.40
CA ASN A 224 14.90 -16.34 -10.91
C ASN A 224 14.58 -14.87 -10.62
N LEU A 225 13.31 -14.48 -10.78
CA LEU A 225 12.84 -13.12 -10.59
C LEU A 225 13.14 -12.55 -9.21
N PHE A 226 13.09 -13.38 -8.16
CA PHE A 226 13.38 -12.90 -6.80
C PHE A 226 14.84 -12.48 -6.63
N VAL A 227 15.77 -13.14 -7.31
CA VAL A 227 17.20 -12.78 -7.33
C VAL A 227 17.37 -11.48 -8.11
N ALA A 228 16.75 -11.36 -9.28
CA ALA A 228 16.81 -10.15 -10.08
C ALA A 228 16.15 -8.94 -9.38
N MET A 229 15.07 -9.14 -8.61
CA MET A 229 14.45 -8.12 -7.77
C MET A 229 15.41 -7.65 -6.67
N LYS A 230 16.07 -8.60 -5.99
CA LYS A 230 17.10 -8.28 -5.00
C LYS A 230 18.24 -7.47 -5.61
N MET A 231 18.70 -7.83 -6.81
CA MET A 231 19.73 -7.09 -7.53
C MET A 231 19.29 -5.66 -7.86
N LEU A 232 18.06 -5.47 -8.36
CA LEU A 232 17.50 -4.15 -8.66
C LEU A 232 17.49 -3.25 -7.43
N ILE A 233 16.90 -3.70 -6.33
CA ILE A 233 16.79 -2.94 -5.08
C ILE A 233 18.17 -2.68 -4.47
N SER A 234 19.07 -3.67 -4.50
CA SER A 234 20.44 -3.53 -4.01
C SER A 234 21.27 -2.56 -4.84
N THR A 235 20.98 -2.44 -6.14
CA THR A 235 21.65 -1.45 -7.00
C THR A 235 21.24 -0.03 -6.64
N MET A 236 19.97 0.18 -6.26
CA MET A 236 19.44 1.49 -5.86
C MET A 236 19.86 1.90 -4.45
N PHE A 237 19.80 0.99 -3.47
CA PHE A 237 19.92 1.32 -2.05
C PHE A 237 21.16 0.76 -1.36
N GLY A 238 21.75 -0.32 -1.89
CA GLY A 238 22.87 -1.00 -1.24
C GLY A 238 24.21 -0.27 -1.41
N LYS A 239 25.13 -0.51 -0.47
CA LYS A 239 26.49 0.05 -0.43
C LYS A 239 26.52 1.58 -0.42
N ARG A 240 25.54 2.22 0.23
CA ARG A 240 25.53 3.66 0.46
C ARG A 240 26.20 3.99 1.79
N SER A 241 27.01 5.04 1.83
CA SER A 241 27.69 5.48 3.06
C SER A 241 26.77 6.25 4.01
N SER A 242 25.69 6.81 3.49
CA SER A 242 24.71 7.60 4.26
C SER A 242 23.38 6.88 4.39
N ILE A 243 22.71 7.05 5.53
CA ILE A 243 21.34 6.59 5.75
C ILE A 243 20.40 7.21 4.71
N ILE A 244 19.54 6.39 4.11
CA ILE A 244 18.57 6.83 3.11
C ILE A 244 17.40 7.49 3.83
N SER A 245 17.13 8.76 3.51
CA SER A 245 16.00 9.48 4.11
C SER A 245 14.77 9.36 3.22
N VAL A 246 13.68 8.83 3.76
CA VAL A 246 12.42 8.60 3.05
C VAL A 246 11.27 9.25 3.82
N LYS A 247 10.51 10.15 3.20
CA LYS A 247 9.38 10.78 3.90
C LYS A 247 8.26 9.78 4.17
N ASN A 248 7.82 9.07 3.12
CA ASN A 248 6.70 8.14 3.17
C ASN A 248 7.11 6.77 2.65
N VAL A 249 6.93 5.73 3.47
CA VAL A 249 7.10 4.33 3.07
C VAL A 249 5.76 3.62 3.04
N THR A 250 5.51 2.88 1.96
CA THR A 250 4.32 2.04 1.81
C THR A 250 4.71 0.60 1.52
N ILE A 251 4.17 -0.34 2.29
CA ILE A 251 4.28 -1.79 2.05
C ILE A 251 2.94 -2.27 1.52
N ASP A 252 2.85 -2.44 0.19
CA ASP A 252 1.61 -2.79 -0.52
C ASP A 252 1.50 -4.28 -0.82
N PHE A 253 1.84 -5.09 0.17
CA PHE A 253 1.67 -6.55 0.13
C PHE A 253 1.51 -7.10 1.54
N HIS A 254 1.03 -8.34 1.60
CA HIS A 254 1.01 -9.17 2.79
C HIS A 254 1.65 -10.52 2.44
N ASN A 255 2.12 -11.23 3.47
CA ASN A 255 2.73 -12.55 3.37
C ASN A 255 3.78 -12.63 2.26
N TYR A 256 4.87 -11.86 2.38
CA TYR A 256 5.90 -11.79 1.34
C TYR A 256 7.26 -11.45 1.94
N ILE A 257 8.33 -11.88 1.28
CA ILE A 257 9.71 -11.54 1.66
C ILE A 257 10.11 -10.26 0.92
N LEU A 258 10.32 -9.17 1.66
CA LEU A 258 10.81 -7.93 1.09
C LEU A 258 12.30 -8.08 0.75
N ARG A 259 12.62 -8.03 -0.55
CA ARG A 259 14.00 -8.07 -1.01
C ARG A 259 14.70 -6.76 -0.69
N PHE A 260 15.64 -6.77 0.24
CA PHE A 260 16.28 -5.54 0.72
C PHE A 260 17.78 -5.72 0.93
N PRO A 261 18.65 -4.74 0.61
CA PRO A 261 20.09 -4.92 0.76
C PRO A 261 20.53 -5.07 2.21
N VAL A 262 21.59 -5.85 2.41
CA VAL A 262 22.27 -6.02 3.71
C VAL A 262 22.76 -4.66 4.23
N GLU A 263 22.78 -4.50 5.55
CA GLU A 263 23.34 -3.32 6.26
C GLU A 263 22.74 -1.97 5.84
N THR A 264 21.59 -1.97 5.17
CA THR A 264 20.95 -0.75 4.70
C THR A 264 19.83 -0.35 5.64
N LYS A 265 19.83 0.91 6.07
CA LYS A 265 18.78 1.48 6.93
C LYS A 265 18.08 2.67 6.28
N LEU A 266 16.80 2.79 6.59
CA LEU A 266 15.92 3.89 6.17
C LEU A 266 15.61 4.78 7.36
N ARG A 267 15.78 6.10 7.20
CA ARG A 267 15.19 7.09 8.10
C ARG A 267 13.82 7.48 7.56
N ILE A 268 12.76 7.20 8.29
CA ILE A 268 11.37 7.39 7.82
C ILE A 268 10.57 8.35 8.68
N GLN A 269 9.56 9.02 8.10
CA GLN A 269 8.59 9.82 8.88
C GLN A 269 7.23 9.14 8.96
N THR A 270 6.77 8.56 7.84
CA THR A 270 5.48 7.90 7.77
C THR A 270 5.61 6.48 7.21
N LEU A 271 4.76 5.59 7.72
CA LEU A 271 4.67 4.20 7.30
C LEU A 271 3.22 3.81 7.03
N ASP A 272 2.93 3.26 5.85
CA ASP A 272 1.62 2.70 5.47
C ASP A 272 1.74 1.21 5.18
N LEU A 273 1.02 0.39 5.94
CA LEU A 273 1.05 -1.07 5.86
C LEU A 273 -0.27 -1.61 5.33
N LEU A 274 -0.20 -2.38 4.23
CA LEU A 274 -1.36 -3.08 3.67
C LEU A 274 -1.94 -4.14 4.63
N SER A 275 -1.10 -4.72 5.48
CA SER A 275 -1.53 -5.66 6.50
C SER A 275 -0.63 -5.56 7.73
N TRP A 276 -1.19 -5.09 8.84
CA TRP A 276 -0.48 -5.02 10.10
C TRP A 276 -0.37 -6.40 10.75
N ASN A 277 0.87 -6.76 11.11
CA ASN A 277 1.20 -7.88 11.99
C ASN A 277 2.40 -7.46 12.85
N ALA A 278 2.21 -7.48 14.17
CA ALA A 278 3.24 -7.06 15.11
C ALA A 278 4.51 -7.93 15.02
N SER A 279 4.39 -9.25 14.82
CA SER A 279 5.55 -10.15 14.70
C SER A 279 6.39 -9.80 13.47
N ASN A 280 5.74 -9.54 12.34
CA ASN A 280 6.43 -9.20 11.08
C ASN A 280 7.04 -7.80 11.14
N PHE A 281 6.47 -6.90 11.95
CA PHE A 281 7.03 -5.57 12.13
C PHE A 281 8.38 -5.60 12.84
N GLN A 282 8.63 -6.57 13.73
CA GLN A 282 9.93 -6.71 14.38
C GLN A 282 11.05 -6.86 13.34
N GLU A 283 10.86 -7.69 12.31
CA GLU A 283 11.81 -7.83 11.21
C GLU A 283 11.94 -6.52 10.41
N PHE A 284 10.82 -5.88 10.09
CA PHE A 284 10.85 -4.61 9.36
C PHE A 284 11.56 -3.48 10.14
N SER A 285 11.48 -3.50 11.47
CA SER A 285 12.11 -2.49 12.32
C SER A 285 13.64 -2.49 12.21
N GLN A 286 14.25 -3.63 11.85
CA GLN A 286 15.70 -3.75 11.71
C GLN A 286 16.27 -2.90 10.56
N ILE A 287 15.47 -2.67 9.52
CA ILE A 287 15.85 -1.82 8.38
C ILE A 287 15.46 -0.35 8.58
N ILE A 288 14.87 0.01 9.71
CA ILE A 288 14.53 1.38 10.08
C ILE A 288 15.59 1.92 11.05
N ASP A 289 16.11 3.11 10.77
CA ASP A 289 17.00 3.78 11.69
C ASP A 289 16.25 4.29 12.94
N LYS A 290 16.89 4.17 14.11
CA LYS A 290 16.33 4.57 15.41
C LYS A 290 15.85 6.03 15.45
N SER A 291 16.46 6.92 14.66
CA SER A 291 16.03 8.33 14.56
C SER A 291 14.65 8.53 13.94
N SER A 292 14.03 7.48 13.39
CA SER A 292 12.67 7.51 12.84
C SER A 292 11.60 7.42 13.92
N PHE A 293 11.95 6.94 15.13
CA PHE A 293 10.99 6.69 16.20
C PHE A 293 10.96 7.84 17.22
N PRO A 294 9.77 8.22 17.74
CA PRO A 294 8.46 7.76 17.31
C PRO A 294 8.06 8.30 15.92
N LEU A 295 7.32 7.50 15.15
CA LEU A 295 6.89 7.90 13.81
C LEU A 295 5.96 9.13 13.84
N GLN A 296 6.06 9.97 12.82
CA GLN A 296 5.12 11.07 12.62
C GLN A 296 3.72 10.54 12.29
N GLN A 297 3.64 9.48 11.47
CA GLN A 297 2.37 8.82 11.14
C GLN A 297 2.53 7.34 10.86
N LEU A 298 1.67 6.52 11.46
CA LEU A 298 1.50 5.10 11.13
C LEU A 298 0.11 4.89 10.52
N THR A 299 0.05 4.34 9.32
CA THR A 299 -1.19 3.83 8.71
C THR A 299 -1.14 2.32 8.71
N MET A 300 -2.18 1.71 9.28
CA MET A 300 -2.28 0.26 9.37
C MET A 300 -3.63 -0.23 8.88
N LYS A 301 -3.57 -1.31 8.10
CA LYS A 301 -4.75 -2.09 7.74
C LYS A 301 -4.80 -3.37 8.55
N CYS A 302 -5.86 -3.55 9.32
CA CYS A 302 -5.97 -4.66 10.27
C CYS A 302 -6.89 -5.77 9.75
N SER A 303 -6.47 -7.03 9.94
CA SER A 303 -7.35 -8.22 9.87
C SER A 303 -8.04 -8.47 11.21
N ALA A 304 -9.07 -9.33 11.21
CA ALA A 304 -9.90 -9.60 12.40
C ALA A 304 -9.14 -10.24 13.57
N HIS A 305 -7.99 -10.88 13.32
CA HIS A 305 -7.19 -11.56 14.32
C HIS A 305 -5.84 -10.85 14.54
N GLY A 306 -5.36 -10.81 15.79
CA GLY A 306 -3.93 -10.62 16.09
C GLY A 306 -3.34 -9.21 15.98
N SER A 307 -4.13 -8.15 15.87
CA SER A 307 -3.62 -6.79 15.59
C SER A 307 -2.79 -6.14 16.71
N ARG A 308 -2.51 -6.81 17.84
CA ARG A 308 -1.62 -6.41 18.95
C ARG A 308 -1.35 -4.89 19.03
N PHE A 309 -2.39 -4.11 19.38
CA PHE A 309 -2.30 -2.64 19.48
C PHE A 309 -1.41 -2.16 20.63
N GLU A 310 -1.00 -3.08 21.50
CA GLU A 310 -0.08 -2.81 22.59
C GLU A 310 1.36 -2.55 22.13
N HIS A 311 1.69 -2.89 20.88
CA HIS A 311 3.03 -2.73 20.33
C HIS A 311 3.48 -1.26 20.34
N ALA A 312 4.73 -1.00 20.75
CA ALA A 312 5.29 0.34 20.98
C ALA A 312 5.07 1.30 19.80
N ILE A 313 5.40 0.90 18.56
CA ILE A 313 5.19 1.74 17.38
C ILE A 313 3.74 2.22 17.18
N VAL A 314 2.77 1.41 17.61
CA VAL A 314 1.35 1.74 17.49
C VAL A 314 0.97 2.75 18.54
N LYS A 315 1.42 2.59 19.78
CA LYS A 315 1.14 3.51 20.90
C LYS A 315 1.88 4.84 20.78
N GLU A 316 3.13 4.80 20.31
CA GLU A 316 4.04 5.95 20.34
C GLU A 316 3.94 6.84 19.09
N ALA A 317 3.40 6.32 17.96
CA ALA A 317 3.22 7.13 16.76
C ALA A 317 2.40 8.40 17.05
N LYS A 318 2.82 9.55 16.53
CA LYS A 318 2.10 10.81 16.79
C LYS A 318 0.70 10.80 16.18
N SER A 319 0.59 10.28 14.96
CA SER A 319 -0.67 10.09 14.23
C SER A 319 -0.86 8.63 13.86
N LEU A 320 -1.99 8.04 14.23
CA LEU A 320 -2.34 6.66 13.91
C LEU A 320 -3.60 6.62 13.05
N ILE A 321 -3.47 6.05 11.86
CA ILE A 321 -4.55 5.87 10.90
C ILE A 321 -4.89 4.38 10.80
N ILE A 322 -6.11 4.02 11.15
CA ILE A 322 -6.61 2.65 11.12
C ILE A 322 -7.57 2.51 9.93
N ASN A 323 -7.19 1.63 8.99
CA ASN A 323 -7.91 1.40 7.75
C ASN A 323 -8.47 -0.02 7.71
N ARG A 324 -9.80 -0.15 7.75
CA ARG A 324 -10.57 -1.42 7.80
C ARG A 324 -10.77 -1.95 9.22
N ILE A 325 -12.05 -2.15 9.53
CA ILE A 325 -12.55 -2.62 10.81
C ILE A 325 -13.16 -4.00 10.61
N SER A 326 -12.69 -4.97 11.38
CA SER A 326 -13.26 -6.30 11.54
C SER A 326 -14.62 -6.26 12.26
N ARG A 327 -15.35 -7.39 12.31
CA ARG A 327 -16.62 -7.51 13.03
C ARG A 327 -16.45 -7.56 14.57
N ARG A 328 -15.69 -6.64 15.18
CA ARG A 328 -15.53 -6.55 16.64
C ARG A 328 -15.80 -5.13 17.16
N PRO A 329 -16.13 -4.94 18.45
CA PRO A 329 -16.14 -3.61 19.07
C PRO A 329 -14.71 -3.03 19.11
N TRP A 330 -14.57 -1.78 18.69
CA TRP A 330 -13.30 -1.05 18.59
C TRP A 330 -13.09 -0.08 19.74
N ILE A 331 -14.16 0.45 20.34
CA ILE A 331 -14.08 1.42 21.43
C ILE A 331 -13.18 0.96 22.59
N PRO A 332 -13.22 -0.30 23.07
CA PRO A 332 -12.29 -0.76 24.11
C PRO A 332 -10.81 -0.65 23.69
N ILE A 333 -10.52 -0.92 22.42
CA ILE A 333 -9.16 -0.79 21.85
C ILE A 333 -8.78 0.69 21.72
N LEU A 334 -9.69 1.51 21.19
CA LEU A 334 -9.47 2.94 20.95
C LEU A 334 -9.26 3.72 22.26
N ARG A 335 -9.90 3.31 23.36
CA ARG A 335 -9.67 3.89 24.70
C ARG A 335 -8.23 3.72 25.17
N ASN A 336 -7.62 2.57 24.86
CA ASN A 336 -6.23 2.24 25.23
C ASN A 336 -5.17 2.91 24.33
N LEU A 337 -5.57 3.57 23.25
CA LEU A 337 -4.66 4.29 22.36
C LEU A 337 -4.48 5.73 22.83
N THR A 338 -3.23 6.13 23.03
CA THR A 338 -2.83 7.44 23.57
C THR A 338 -2.21 8.37 22.52
N ASN A 339 -2.28 7.99 21.24
CA ASN A 339 -1.74 8.80 20.14
C ASN A 339 -2.36 10.20 20.12
N ARG A 340 -1.57 11.21 19.72
CA ARG A 340 -2.04 12.60 19.63
C ARG A 340 -3.15 12.76 18.60
N HIS A 341 -3.06 12.05 17.48
CA HIS A 341 -4.10 12.04 16.45
C HIS A 341 -4.49 10.61 16.11
N LEU A 342 -5.78 10.31 16.22
CA LEU A 342 -6.36 9.03 15.84
C LEU A 342 -7.33 9.23 14.68
N TYR A 343 -7.19 8.44 13.62
CA TYR A 343 -8.05 8.50 12.46
C TYR A 343 -8.57 7.11 12.07
N LEU A 344 -9.89 6.98 11.99
CA LEU A 344 -10.57 5.73 11.66
C LEU A 344 -11.26 5.85 10.28
N LYS A 345 -10.74 5.16 9.26
CA LYS A 345 -11.23 5.30 7.87
C LYS A 345 -12.61 4.68 7.60
N LYS A 346 -13.16 3.89 8.52
CA LYS A 346 -14.46 3.23 8.36
C LYS A 346 -15.13 3.08 9.73
N GLN A 347 -16.44 3.23 9.81
CA GLN A 347 -17.22 2.93 11.01
C GLN A 347 -17.23 1.43 11.34
N SER A 348 -17.33 1.08 12.62
CA SER A 348 -17.63 -0.29 13.04
C SER A 348 -19.07 -0.66 12.72
N ARG A 349 -19.31 -1.92 12.35
CA ARG A 349 -20.68 -2.43 12.12
C ARG A 349 -21.38 -2.87 13.41
N GLN A 350 -20.67 -2.88 14.53
CA GLN A 350 -21.15 -3.39 15.82
C GLN A 350 -21.26 -2.30 16.89
N GLU A 351 -21.03 -1.04 16.55
CA GLU A 351 -21.10 0.08 17.49
C GLU A 351 -22.29 0.96 17.12
N SER A 352 -23.11 1.23 18.12
CA SER A 352 -24.22 2.17 18.05
C SER A 352 -23.70 3.61 18.22
N HIS A 353 -24.60 4.58 18.07
CA HIS A 353 -24.32 5.99 18.38
C HIS A 353 -24.04 6.18 19.87
N GLU A 354 -24.77 5.49 20.76
CA GLU A 354 -24.55 5.50 22.21
C GLU A 354 -23.13 5.06 22.58
N ASP A 355 -22.59 4.06 21.89
CA ASP A 355 -21.21 3.61 22.11
C ASP A 355 -20.20 4.74 21.83
N TYR A 356 -20.41 5.52 20.76
CA TYR A 356 -19.56 6.69 20.45
C TYR A 356 -19.75 7.82 21.46
N VAL A 357 -20.97 8.06 21.95
CA VAL A 357 -21.23 9.03 23.03
C VAL A 357 -20.49 8.61 24.31
N ASN A 358 -20.55 7.33 24.67
CA ASN A 358 -19.81 6.75 25.80
C ASN A 358 -18.29 6.85 25.60
N PHE A 359 -17.80 6.75 24.36
CA PHE A 359 -16.39 6.95 24.07
C PHE A 359 -15.97 8.42 24.22
N ILE A 360 -16.76 9.37 23.72
CA ILE A 360 -16.52 10.80 23.88
C ILE A 360 -16.59 11.18 25.37
N SER A 361 -17.55 10.62 26.11
CA SER A 361 -17.71 10.85 27.56
C SER A 361 -16.49 10.38 28.33
N SER A 362 -15.89 9.26 27.94
CA SER A 362 -14.64 8.81 28.57
C SER A 362 -13.48 9.80 28.42
N TRP A 363 -13.48 10.67 27.40
CA TRP A 363 -12.48 11.75 27.27
C TRP A 363 -12.78 12.95 28.18
N LEU A 364 -14.05 13.20 28.49
CA LEU A 364 -14.44 14.21 29.49
C LEU A 364 -14.00 13.77 30.89
N GLU A 365 -14.22 12.50 31.23
CA GLU A 365 -13.92 11.94 32.55
C GLU A 365 -12.42 11.78 32.80
N ASN A 366 -11.68 11.19 31.85
CA ASN A 366 -10.27 10.85 32.05
C ASN A 366 -9.33 12.01 31.68
N GLY A 367 -9.82 13.01 30.95
CA GLY A 367 -9.01 14.06 30.34
C GLY A 367 -8.06 13.54 29.26
N ARG A 368 -7.69 14.42 28.32
CA ARG A 368 -6.63 14.17 27.34
C ARG A 368 -5.80 15.43 27.14
N PRO A 369 -4.52 15.32 26.72
CA PRO A 369 -3.69 16.50 26.46
C PRO A 369 -4.30 17.42 25.41
N VAL A 370 -4.13 18.73 25.59
CA VAL A 370 -4.55 19.74 24.60
C VAL A 370 -3.89 19.47 23.24
N GLY A 371 -4.68 19.56 22.17
CA GLY A 371 -4.27 19.25 20.81
C GLY A 371 -4.38 17.76 20.45
N THR A 372 -4.90 16.92 21.35
CA THR A 372 -5.30 15.55 21.02
C THR A 372 -6.59 15.57 20.20
N SER A 373 -6.66 14.78 19.14
CA SER A 373 -7.86 14.65 18.32
C SER A 373 -8.16 13.23 17.88
N TRP A 374 -9.44 12.96 17.69
CA TRP A 374 -9.94 11.75 17.10
C TRP A 374 -10.85 12.09 15.93
N THR A 375 -10.78 11.27 14.88
CA THR A 375 -11.58 11.45 13.68
C THR A 375 -12.04 10.11 13.14
N ALA A 376 -13.26 10.02 12.64
CA ALA A 376 -13.72 8.84 11.93
C ALA A 376 -14.65 9.17 10.77
N ILE A 377 -14.64 8.26 9.78
CA ILE A 377 -15.61 8.22 8.70
C ILE A 377 -16.81 7.37 9.14
N MET A 378 -17.99 7.97 9.15
CA MET A 378 -19.24 7.43 9.68
C MET A 378 -20.42 7.66 8.72
N LYS A 379 -21.54 6.99 9.00
CA LYS A 379 -22.83 7.28 8.38
C LYS A 379 -23.43 8.58 8.93
N GLU A 380 -24.27 9.21 8.12
CA GLU A 380 -24.96 10.46 8.48
C GLU A 380 -25.80 10.32 9.75
N GLU A 381 -26.61 9.27 9.83
CA GLU A 381 -27.54 9.08 10.92
C GLU A 381 -26.79 8.89 12.24
N THR A 382 -25.62 8.23 12.19
CA THR A 382 -24.77 8.04 13.36
C THR A 382 -24.21 9.37 13.84
N VAL A 383 -23.61 10.18 12.97
CA VAL A 383 -23.00 11.46 13.40
C VAL A 383 -24.04 12.45 13.91
N LYS A 384 -25.23 12.48 13.30
CA LYS A 384 -26.34 13.32 13.74
C LYS A 384 -26.86 12.91 15.12
N ARG A 385 -27.10 11.61 15.34
CA ARG A 385 -27.55 11.10 16.65
C ARG A 385 -26.53 11.34 17.75
N VAL A 386 -25.25 11.03 17.50
CA VAL A 386 -24.17 11.32 18.46
C VAL A 386 -24.17 12.80 18.86
N LEU A 387 -24.32 13.72 17.91
CA LEU A 387 -24.33 15.14 18.23
C LEU A 387 -25.59 15.57 18.98
N ILE A 388 -26.77 15.02 18.65
CA ILE A 388 -28.03 15.28 19.37
C ILE A 388 -27.86 14.88 20.84
N ASP A 389 -27.34 13.68 21.12
CA ASP A 389 -27.17 13.20 22.49
C ASP A 389 -26.17 14.06 23.27
N LEU A 390 -25.08 14.50 22.64
CA LEU A 390 -24.09 15.37 23.27
C LEU A 390 -24.61 16.77 23.58
N LYS A 391 -25.54 17.31 22.77
CA LYS A 391 -26.17 18.61 23.02
C LYS A 391 -27.05 18.64 24.27
N MET A 392 -27.54 17.48 24.71
CA MET A 392 -28.39 17.36 25.90
C MET A 392 -27.59 17.26 27.20
N ARG A 393 -26.25 17.28 27.14
CA ARG A 393 -25.39 17.17 28.32
C ARG A 393 -25.30 18.47 29.12
N PRO A 394 -25.12 18.40 30.45
CA PRO A 394 -24.94 19.60 31.29
C PRO A 394 -23.60 20.29 31.05
N ASP A 395 -22.61 19.58 30.49
CA ASP A 395 -21.24 20.07 30.28
C ASP A 395 -21.12 21.06 29.09
N VAL A 396 -22.22 21.32 28.37
CA VAL A 396 -22.24 22.08 27.11
C VAL A 396 -21.95 23.57 27.35
N VAL A 397 -21.02 24.11 26.56
CA VAL A 397 -20.60 25.53 26.59
C VAL A 397 -21.03 26.28 25.33
N ALA A 398 -21.02 25.60 24.18
CA ALA A 398 -21.44 26.17 22.90
C ALA A 398 -22.04 25.10 21.98
N VAL A 399 -23.02 25.46 21.16
CA VAL A 399 -23.72 24.54 20.24
C VAL A 399 -24.00 25.24 18.91
N SER A 400 -23.91 24.47 17.82
CA SER A 400 -24.53 24.80 16.53
C SER A 400 -25.14 23.54 15.90
N ASP A 401 -25.65 23.62 14.67
CA ASP A 401 -26.26 22.48 13.98
C ASP A 401 -25.35 21.25 13.90
N ASN A 402 -24.07 21.45 13.57
CA ASN A 402 -23.09 20.40 13.35
C ASN A 402 -21.90 20.44 14.33
N TYR A 403 -22.01 21.19 15.43
CA TYR A 403 -20.96 21.40 16.44
C TYR A 403 -21.51 21.39 17.86
N VAL A 404 -20.73 20.89 18.81
CA VAL A 404 -20.92 21.06 20.25
C VAL A 404 -19.56 21.20 20.94
N GLU A 405 -19.48 22.10 21.92
CA GLU A 405 -18.34 22.26 22.81
C GLU A 405 -18.72 21.87 24.22
N LEU A 406 -17.96 20.97 24.82
CA LEU A 406 -18.18 20.43 26.16
C LEU A 406 -17.01 20.84 27.06
N ARG A 407 -17.29 21.37 28.25
CA ARG A 407 -16.26 21.72 29.23
C ARG A 407 -15.66 20.44 29.82
N VAL A 408 -14.33 20.32 29.79
CA VAL A 408 -13.61 19.22 30.45
C VAL A 408 -13.16 19.67 31.84
N ASN A 409 -12.49 20.83 31.91
CA ASN A 409 -12.06 21.47 33.16
C ASN A 409 -11.80 22.97 32.92
N ALA A 410 -11.23 23.68 33.88
CA ALA A 410 -10.95 25.11 33.77
C ALA A 410 -10.01 25.50 32.62
N SER A 411 -9.18 24.57 32.14
CA SER A 411 -8.11 24.81 31.16
C SER A 411 -8.29 24.07 29.83
N SER A 412 -9.36 23.28 29.68
CA SER A 412 -9.63 22.55 28.44
C SER A 412 -11.12 22.35 28.15
N SER A 413 -11.45 22.43 26.86
CA SER A 413 -12.77 22.09 26.30
C SER A 413 -12.62 21.00 25.24
N LEU A 414 -13.67 20.21 25.05
CA LEU A 414 -13.77 19.21 24.00
C LEU A 414 -14.70 19.74 22.90
N GLN A 415 -14.14 20.01 21.73
CA GLN A 415 -14.91 20.40 20.56
C GLN A 415 -15.26 19.16 19.75
N VAL A 416 -16.54 18.94 19.49
CA VAL A 416 -17.06 17.82 18.69
C VAL A 416 -17.84 18.39 17.52
N PHE A 417 -17.53 17.95 16.31
CA PHE A 417 -18.26 18.40 15.12
C PHE A 417 -18.26 17.35 14.03
N TYR A 418 -19.19 17.48 13.08
CA TYR A 418 -19.22 16.66 11.90
C TYR A 418 -19.31 17.46 10.60
N LYS A 419 -18.81 16.87 9.50
CA LYS A 419 -18.91 17.43 8.15
C LYS A 419 -19.06 16.35 7.08
N ALA A 420 -19.78 16.64 6.01
CA ALA A 420 -19.83 15.78 4.84
C ALA A 420 -18.47 15.78 4.12
N LEU A 421 -18.01 14.61 3.65
CA LEU A 421 -16.76 14.51 2.89
C LEU A 421 -16.91 15.02 1.45
N GLN A 422 -18.07 14.77 0.82
CA GLN A 422 -18.45 15.29 -0.48
C GLN A 422 -19.91 15.75 -0.44
N PRO A 423 -20.19 17.02 -0.11
CA PRO A 423 -21.56 17.51 0.10
C PRO A 423 -22.49 17.34 -1.10
N SER A 424 -21.95 17.21 -2.31
CA SER A 424 -22.70 17.03 -3.56
C SER A 424 -23.10 15.57 -3.86
N ASP A 425 -22.62 14.60 -3.07
CA ASP A 425 -22.91 13.17 -3.28
C ASP A 425 -23.99 12.68 -2.28
N PRO A 426 -25.17 12.20 -2.74
CA PRO A 426 -26.20 11.67 -1.86
C PRO A 426 -25.77 10.41 -1.08
N TYR A 427 -24.68 9.74 -1.50
CA TYR A 427 -24.07 8.63 -0.78
C TYR A 427 -22.81 9.04 -0.02
N THR A 428 -22.62 10.34 0.23
CA THR A 428 -21.45 10.87 0.94
C THR A 428 -21.33 10.24 2.31
N LYS A 429 -20.08 9.97 2.68
CA LYS A 429 -19.75 9.61 4.06
C LYS A 429 -19.53 10.88 4.87
N TRP A 430 -19.75 10.77 6.16
CA TRP A 430 -19.62 11.88 7.09
C TRP A 430 -18.38 11.70 7.94
N LEU A 431 -17.73 12.81 8.27
CA LEU A 431 -16.56 12.83 9.13
C LEU A 431 -17.00 13.33 10.50
N LEU A 432 -16.92 12.49 11.53
CA LEU A 432 -17.02 12.91 12.93
C LEU A 432 -15.62 13.21 13.45
N ASN A 433 -15.44 14.38 14.06
CA ASN A 433 -14.18 14.79 14.66
C ASN A 433 -14.44 15.30 16.07
N TRP A 434 -13.55 14.98 16.99
CA TRP A 434 -13.42 15.75 18.21
C TRP A 434 -11.98 16.00 18.59
N ARG A 435 -11.76 17.11 19.29
CA ARG A 435 -10.43 17.56 19.71
C ARG A 435 -10.48 18.28 21.05
N VAL A 436 -9.43 18.10 21.84
CA VAL A 436 -9.23 18.87 23.07
C VAL A 436 -8.53 20.17 22.73
N VAL A 437 -9.12 21.28 23.13
CA VAL A 437 -8.61 22.64 22.93
C VAL A 437 -8.48 23.36 24.26
N ARG A 438 -7.68 24.43 24.29
CA ARG A 438 -7.81 25.40 25.39
C ARG A 438 -9.15 26.12 25.23
N PRO A 439 -9.87 26.40 26.33
CA PRO A 439 -11.08 27.21 26.26
C PRO A 439 -10.72 28.54 25.62
N GLN A 440 -11.56 29.02 24.71
CA GLN A 440 -11.43 30.39 24.23
C GLN A 440 -11.54 31.29 25.46
N CYS A 441 -10.46 32.00 25.77
CA CYS A 441 -10.45 32.99 26.83
C CYS A 441 -11.27 34.20 26.36
N ASN A 442 -12.59 34.10 26.43
CA ASN A 442 -13.45 35.25 26.19
C ASN A 442 -13.52 36.06 27.50
N GLN A 443 -13.05 37.30 27.38
CA GLN A 443 -13.31 38.49 28.21
C GLN A 443 -12.33 38.95 29.30
N LEU A 444 -11.32 38.18 29.73
CA LEU A 444 -10.33 38.71 30.71
C LEU A 444 -9.05 39.27 30.06
N GLU A 445 -8.56 38.68 28.95
CA GLU A 445 -7.37 39.22 28.26
C GLU A 445 -7.67 40.53 27.52
N SER A 446 -8.88 40.75 27.01
CA SER A 446 -9.25 42.03 26.38
C SER A 446 -9.40 43.17 27.39
N LEU A 447 -9.83 42.87 28.62
CA LEU A 447 -9.90 43.82 29.72
C LEU A 447 -8.52 44.17 30.29
N ILE A 448 -7.61 43.19 30.37
CA ILE A 448 -6.23 43.44 30.80
C ILE A 448 -5.47 44.25 29.71
N LEU A 449 -5.68 43.96 28.42
CA LEU A 449 -5.12 44.74 27.33
C LEU A 449 -5.71 46.15 27.23
N SER A 450 -7.01 46.36 27.48
CA SER A 450 -7.62 47.69 27.44
C SER A 450 -7.21 48.58 28.62
N VAL A 451 -7.00 48.00 29.81
CA VAL A 451 -6.49 48.73 30.99
C VAL A 451 -4.98 49.05 30.85
N LEU A 452 -4.19 48.16 30.25
CA LEU A 452 -2.77 48.42 29.97
C LEU A 452 -2.56 49.43 28.83
N LEU A 453 -3.51 49.56 27.90
CA LEU A 453 -3.48 50.56 26.83
C LEU A 453 -4.01 51.94 27.27
N SER A 454 -4.96 52.03 28.20
CA SER A 454 -5.46 53.32 28.71
C SER A 454 -4.53 54.00 29.73
N THR A 455 -3.66 53.23 30.38
CA THR A 455 -2.64 53.76 31.31
C THR A 455 -1.39 54.27 30.61
N ARG A 456 -1.14 53.89 29.35
CA ARG A 456 -0.01 54.40 28.55
C ARG A 456 -0.29 55.71 27.82
N THR A 457 -1.54 56.08 27.59
CA THR A 457 -1.92 57.32 26.88
C THR A 457 -2.06 58.54 27.77
N ARG A 458 -1.88 58.43 29.11
CA ARG A 458 -1.93 59.58 30.04
C ARG A 458 -0.58 60.17 30.44
N VAL A 459 0.55 59.66 29.92
CA VAL A 459 1.90 60.09 30.35
C VAL A 459 2.72 60.78 29.25
N SER A 460 2.22 60.88 28.01
CA SER A 460 3.00 61.44 26.89
C SER A 460 2.60 62.84 26.40
N ASP A 461 1.64 63.52 27.05
CA ASP A 461 1.25 64.90 26.71
C ASP A 461 1.59 65.89 27.82
N THR A 462 2.86 65.97 28.22
CA THR A 462 3.44 67.18 28.85
C THR A 462 4.93 67.17 28.57
N ASN A 463 5.38 67.88 27.54
CA ASN A 463 6.65 68.63 27.48
C ASN A 463 6.93 69.05 26.03
N ASN A 464 6.51 70.26 25.69
CA ASN A 464 7.18 71.08 24.68
C ASN A 464 6.82 72.56 24.93
N VAL A 465 7.65 73.24 25.74
CA VAL A 465 7.71 74.70 25.84
C VAL A 465 9.18 75.09 25.98
N SER A 466 9.72 75.65 24.89
CA SER A 466 10.79 76.65 24.74
C SER A 466 11.99 76.67 25.72
N LEU A 467 13.20 76.47 25.18
CA LEU A 467 14.19 77.53 24.88
C LEU A 467 15.32 76.97 24.00
#